data_AF-A0A1V6AA75-F1
#
_entry.id   AF-A0A1V6AA75-F1
#
_cell.length_a   1.000
_cell.length_b   1.000
_cell.length_c   1.000
_cell.angle_alpha   90.00
_cell.angle_beta   90.00
_cell.angle_gamma   90.00
#
_symmetry.space_group_name_H-M   'P 1'
#
loop_
_entity.id
_entity.type
_entity.pdbx_description
1 polymer ?
#
loop_
_entity_poly.entity_id
_entity_poly.type
_entity_poly.pdbx_seq_one_letter_code
_entity_poly.pdbx_strand_id
1 'polypeptide(L)'
;MQNNVTEFICEMLEKKVLLPKEKNLDKYRYLENGHLDSLSLVKFIYMTEDKFDIEFSAEDTQSDEFRTIGGLVKMITDKINKK
;
A
#
# COMPACT_ATOMS: atom_id res chain seq x y z
N MET A 1 -0.36 12.63 9.17
CA MET A 1 -0.34 11.15 9.34
C MET A 1 -0.31 10.44 7.98
N GLN A 2 -1.16 10.78 7.00
CA GLN A 2 -1.11 10.21 5.64
C GLN A 2 0.28 10.24 4.97
N ASN A 3 1.06 11.31 5.15
CA ASN A 3 2.40 11.41 4.56
C ASN A 3 3.35 10.26 4.95
N ASN A 4 3.31 9.75 6.18
CA ASN A 4 4.24 8.68 6.60
C ASN A 4 3.91 7.34 5.93
N VAL A 5 2.62 7.07 5.70
CA VAL A 5 2.17 5.85 5.02
C VAL A 5 2.53 5.92 3.55
N THR A 6 2.21 7.03 2.88
CA THR A 6 2.54 7.22 1.47
C THR A 6 4.05 7.15 1.22
N GLU A 7 4.88 7.78 2.07
CA GLU A 7 6.34 7.72 1.95
C GLU A 7 6.86 6.29 2.13
N PHE A 8 6.39 5.55 3.14
CA PHE A 8 6.81 4.16 3.33
C PHE A 8 6.46 3.27 2.14
N ILE A 9 5.26 3.44 1.58
CA ILE A 9 4.81 2.69 0.40
C ILE A 9 5.62 3.10 -0.83
N CYS A 10 5.88 4.40 -1.01
CA CYS A 10 6.72 4.88 -2.10
C CYS A 10 8.14 4.31 -2.00
N GLU A 11 8.77 4.32 -0.81
CA GLU A 11 10.10 3.73 -0.60
C GLU A 11 10.12 2.22 -0.89
N MET A 12 9.09 1.49 -0.44
CA MET A 12 8.97 0.05 -0.69
C MET A 12 8.81 -0.27 -2.18
N LEU A 13 8.04 0.54 -2.90
CA LEU A 13 7.81 0.37 -4.34
C LEU A 13 9.00 0.85 -5.17
N GLU A 14 9.61 2.01 -4.84
CA GLU A 14 10.80 2.55 -5.52
C GLU A 14 12.02 1.64 -5.40
N LYS A 15 12.15 0.87 -4.31
CA LYS A 15 13.19 -0.16 -4.19
C LYS A 15 13.10 -1.25 -5.26
N LYS A 16 11.93 -1.44 -5.88
CA LYS A 16 11.72 -2.41 -6.97
C LYS A 16 11.57 -1.74 -8.34
N VAL A 17 10.76 -0.70 -8.45
CA VAL A 17 10.43 -0.01 -9.70
C VAL A 17 10.17 1.47 -9.41
N LEU A 18 10.82 2.36 -10.16
CA LEU A 18 10.63 3.81 -10.07
C LEU A 18 9.15 4.18 -10.24
N LEU A 19 8.57 4.81 -9.24
CA LEU A 19 7.22 5.35 -9.32
C LEU A 19 7.21 6.59 -10.23
N PRO A 20 6.18 6.78 -11.07
CA PRO A 20 6.06 7.97 -11.88
C PRO A 20 5.84 9.20 -10.98
N LYS A 21 6.85 10.06 -10.86
CA LYS A 21 6.85 11.26 -10.00
C LYS A 21 5.75 12.29 -10.31
N GLU A 22 5.16 12.24 -11.51
CA GLU A 22 4.19 13.24 -11.99
C GLU A 22 2.75 12.73 -12.11
N LYS A 23 2.49 11.44 -11.89
CA LYS A 23 1.13 10.88 -12.01
C LYS A 23 0.50 10.72 -10.63
N ASN A 24 -0.77 11.09 -10.54
CA ASN A 24 -1.66 10.84 -9.39
C ASN A 24 -1.48 9.41 -8.84
N LEU A 25 -0.56 9.25 -7.88
CA LEU A 25 -0.24 7.96 -7.24
C LEU A 25 -1.49 7.37 -6.59
N ASP A 26 -2.42 8.24 -6.19
CA ASP A 26 -3.69 7.86 -5.58
C ASP A 26 -4.46 6.80 -6.38
N LYS A 27 -4.50 6.93 -7.72
CA LYS A 27 -5.17 5.98 -8.63
C LYS A 27 -4.21 4.95 -9.22
N TYR A 28 -2.97 4.92 -8.76
CA TYR A 28 -1.95 4.06 -9.32
C TYR A 28 -2.14 2.61 -8.85
N ARG A 29 -2.43 1.73 -9.82
CA ARG A 29 -2.61 0.31 -9.56
C ARG A 29 -1.28 -0.43 -9.62
N TYR A 30 -0.62 -0.51 -8.48
CA TYR A 30 0.71 -1.11 -8.36
C TYR A 30 0.71 -2.63 -8.63
N LEU A 31 -0.41 -3.32 -8.34
CA LEU A 31 -0.58 -4.74 -8.66
C LEU A 31 -0.68 -4.99 -10.17
N GLU A 32 -1.44 -4.18 -10.90
CA GLU A 32 -1.63 -4.36 -12.35
C GLU A 32 -0.38 -4.00 -13.16
N ASN A 33 0.43 -3.07 -12.66
CA ASN A 33 1.69 -2.70 -13.31
C ASN A 33 2.84 -3.68 -13.00
N GLY A 34 2.58 -4.78 -12.27
CA GLY A 34 3.59 -5.79 -11.94
C GLY A 34 4.64 -5.34 -10.91
N HIS A 35 4.34 -4.32 -10.08
CA HIS A 35 5.27 -3.87 -9.04
C HIS A 35 5.39 -4.88 -7.90
N LEU A 36 4.34 -5.66 -7.66
CA LEU A 36 4.29 -6.68 -6.62
C LEU A 36 3.83 -8.02 -7.20
N ASP A 37 4.74 -8.99 -7.22
CA ASP A 37 4.39 -10.40 -7.35
C ASP A 37 3.66 -10.92 -6.10
N SER A 38 2.97 -12.07 -6.20
CA SER A 38 2.25 -12.69 -5.07
C SER A 38 3.07 -12.80 -3.78
N LEU A 39 4.37 -13.12 -3.87
CA LEU A 39 5.26 -13.18 -2.69
C LEU A 39 5.60 -11.80 -2.12
N SER A 40 5.80 -10.82 -3.01
CA SER A 40 6.12 -9.44 -2.64
C SER A 40 4.94 -8.79 -1.94
N LEU A 41 3.72 -9.12 -2.39
CA LEU A 41 2.48 -8.67 -1.80
C LEU A 41 2.32 -9.15 -0.36
N VAL A 42 2.52 -10.46 -0.12
CA VAL A 42 2.42 -11.03 1.23
C VAL A 42 3.45 -10.38 2.16
N LYS A 43 4.70 -10.22 1.70
CA LYS A 43 5.74 -9.54 2.48
C LYS A 43 5.39 -8.07 2.76
N PHE A 44 4.81 -7.40 1.77
CA PHE A 44 4.37 -6.02 1.88
C PHE A 44 3.26 -5.86 2.91
N ILE A 45 2.25 -6.74 2.89
CA ILE A 45 1.16 -6.78 3.87
C ILE A 45 1.76 -6.95 5.26
N TYR A 46 2.56 -8.01 5.47
CA TYR A 46 3.18 -8.30 6.75
C TYR A 46 4.02 -7.15 7.30
N MET A 47 4.86 -6.51 6.46
CA MET A 47 5.67 -5.36 6.88
C MET A 47 4.83 -4.13 7.22
N THR A 48 3.68 -3.96 6.56
CA THR A 48 2.77 -2.85 6.82
C THR A 48 1.99 -3.09 8.12
N GLU A 49 1.51 -4.31 8.33
CA GLU A 49 0.87 -4.75 9.58
C GLU A 49 1.80 -4.56 10.78
N ASP A 50 3.03 -5.07 10.70
CA ASP A 50 4.06 -4.93 11.73
C ASP A 50 4.42 -3.46 12.00
N LYS A 51 4.58 -2.65 10.95
CA LYS A 51 5.01 -1.25 11.09
C LYS A 51 3.95 -0.33 11.66
N PHE A 52 2.69 -0.52 11.27
CA PHE A 52 1.58 0.33 11.70
C PHE A 52 0.74 -0.31 12.82
N ASP A 53 1.09 -1.52 13.25
CA ASP A 53 0.37 -2.32 14.25
C ASP A 53 -1.13 -2.42 13.88
N ILE A 54 -1.38 -2.81 12.62
CA ILE A 54 -2.70 -3.03 12.01
C ILE A 54 -2.81 -4.46 11.49
N GLU A 55 -4.03 -4.90 11.19
CA GLU A 55 -4.29 -6.21 10.58
C GLU A 55 -5.18 -6.03 9.34
N PHE A 56 -4.79 -6.65 8.22
CA PHE A 56 -5.58 -6.68 6.99
C PHE A 56 -6.38 -7.97 6.91
N SER A 57 -7.69 -7.83 6.71
CA SER A 57 -8.54 -8.97 6.42
C SER A 57 -8.37 -9.43 4.96
N ALA A 58 -8.74 -10.67 4.68
CA ALA A 58 -8.78 -11.18 3.31
C ALA A 58 -9.60 -10.25 2.39
N GLU A 59 -10.74 -9.76 2.89
CA GLU A 59 -11.61 -8.79 2.20
C GLU A 59 -10.89 -7.48 1.89
N ASP A 60 -10.05 -6.98 2.80
CA ASP A 60 -9.26 -5.77 2.58
C ASP A 60 -8.29 -5.99 1.41
N THR A 61 -7.54 -7.10 1.43
CA THR A 61 -6.54 -7.42 0.40
C THR A 61 -7.14 -7.71 -0.98
N GLN A 62 -8.41 -8.14 -1.03
CA GLN A 62 -9.12 -8.39 -2.29
C GLN A 62 -9.83 -7.14 -2.84
N SER A 63 -10.01 -6.10 -2.01
CA SER A 63 -10.72 -4.88 -2.35
C SER A 63 -9.99 -4.04 -3.40
N ASP A 64 -10.74 -3.29 -4.20
CA ASP A 64 -10.17 -2.43 -5.24
C ASP A 64 -9.33 -1.28 -4.65
N GLU A 65 -9.69 -0.79 -3.45
CA GLU A 65 -8.90 0.21 -2.71
C GLU A 65 -7.48 -0.32 -2.44
N PHE A 66 -7.35 -1.56 -1.98
CA PHE A 66 -6.05 -2.18 -1.75
C PHE A 66 -5.24 -2.28 -3.05
N ARG A 67 -5.87 -2.47 -4.21
CA ARG A 67 -5.16 -2.54 -5.51
C ARG A 67 -4.57 -1.20 -5.96
N THR A 68 -4.87 -0.09 -5.27
CA THR A 68 -4.36 1.26 -5.58
C THR A 68 -3.52 1.81 -4.44
N ILE A 69 -2.51 2.65 -4.73
CA ILE A 69 -1.70 3.27 -3.67
C ILE A 69 -2.58 4.18 -2.79
N GLY A 70 -3.46 4.99 -3.38
CA GLY A 70 -4.33 5.91 -2.63
C GLY A 70 -5.31 5.18 -1.72
N GLY A 71 -5.98 4.15 -2.25
CA GLY A 71 -6.89 3.32 -1.47
C GLY A 71 -6.16 2.59 -0.34
N LEU A 72 -4.98 2.04 -0.59
CA LEU A 72 -4.16 1.40 0.44
C LEU A 72 -3.73 2.38 1.55
N VAL A 73 -3.20 3.55 1.18
CA VAL A 73 -2.83 4.61 2.13
C VAL A 73 -4.03 5.00 3.00
N LYS A 74 -5.20 5.13 2.38
CA LYS A 74 -6.45 5.47 3.05
C LYS A 74 -6.88 4.36 3.99
N MET A 75 -6.86 3.08 3.57
CA MET A 75 -7.20 1.93 4.42
C MET A 75 -6.31 1.85 5.67
N ILE A 76 -4.99 2.01 5.49
CA ILE A 76 -4.04 2.03 6.60
C ILE A 76 -4.34 3.18 7.54
N THR A 77 -4.55 4.38 6.98
CA THR A 77 -4.87 5.57 7.77
C THR A 77 -6.18 5.40 8.55
N ASP A 78 -7.21 4.79 7.95
CA ASP A 78 -8.49 4.53 8.61
C ASP A 78 -8.31 3.54 9.77
N LYS A 79 -7.56 2.47 9.57
CA LYS A 79 -7.23 1.48 10.62
C LYS A 79 -6.43 2.11 11.76
N ILE A 80 -5.47 2.98 11.47
CA ILE A 80 -4.68 3.70 12.49
C ILE A 80 -5.57 4.65 13.29
N ASN A 81 -6.51 5.37 12.65
CA ASN A 81 -7.38 6.33 13.34
C ASN A 81 -8.55 5.68 14.10
N LYS A 82 -8.95 4.45 13.73
CA LYS A 82 -9.96 3.68 14.47
C LYS A 82 -9.42 3.01 15.74
N LYS A 83 -8.12 3.09 15.96
CA LYS A 83 -7.43 2.58 17.14
C LYS A 83 -7.44 3.61 18.26
#